data_AF-A0A143BKA5-F1
#
_entry.id   AF-A0A143BKA5-F1
#
_cell.length_a   1.000
_cell.length_b   1.000
_cell.length_c   1.000
_cell.angle_alpha   90.00
_cell.angle_beta   90.00
_cell.angle_gamma   90.00
#
_symmetry.space_group_name_H-M   'P 1'
#
loop_
_entity.id
_entity.type
_entity.pdbx_description
1 polymer ?
#
loop_
_entity_poly.entity_id
_entity_poly.type
_entity_poly.pdbx_seq_one_letter_code
_entity_poly.pdbx_strand_id
1 'polypeptide(L)'
;MSDFLDLHDDAAARRVLYCVAGLLVTVPFVQAGAQIWPLQLSNIQWRFGAANALSSILLLPFLGLSLLMLMARGLESRGLSRSIGAVSAIFTLGLLGSLVVFALDALQLKTIVSTQMSGAFNSTAVRVGLVTVVFFLAFAFLTLMSFKAPRGNSSPARRSSAKSGKESSEDVGLIIGVREG
;
A
#
# COMPACT_ATOMS: atom_id res chain seq x y z
N MET A 1 18.79 -16.16 -11.43
CA MET A 1 18.15 -14.87 -11.09
C MET A 1 17.93 -13.96 -12.31
N SER A 2 18.21 -14.43 -13.54
CA SER A 2 17.96 -13.72 -14.80
C SER A 2 16.48 -13.72 -15.22
N ASP A 3 15.71 -14.75 -14.88
CA ASP A 3 14.34 -14.91 -15.40
C ASP A 3 13.33 -13.91 -14.82
N PHE A 4 13.67 -13.28 -13.68
CA PHE A 4 12.86 -12.18 -13.14
C PHE A 4 12.96 -10.90 -13.97
N LEU A 5 13.99 -10.73 -14.80
CA LEU A 5 14.13 -9.58 -15.70
C LEU A 5 13.20 -9.67 -16.92
N ASP A 6 12.83 -10.88 -17.35
CA ASP A 6 11.96 -11.08 -18.52
C ASP A 6 10.47 -10.74 -18.23
N LEU A 7 10.10 -10.64 -16.95
CA LEU A 7 8.75 -10.27 -16.54
C LEU A 7 8.39 -8.81 -16.89
N HIS A 8 9.40 -7.99 -17.22
CA HIS A 8 9.18 -6.58 -17.56
C HIS A 8 8.43 -6.43 -18.90
N ASP A 9 8.65 -7.35 -19.83
CA ASP A 9 8.09 -7.25 -21.19
C ASP A 9 6.71 -7.92 -21.31
N ASP A 10 6.35 -8.84 -20.42
CA ASP A 10 5.04 -9.46 -20.46
C ASP A 10 3.94 -8.56 -19.84
N ALA A 11 3.26 -7.82 -20.71
CA ALA A 11 2.09 -7.01 -20.36
C ALA A 11 0.93 -7.83 -19.79
N ALA A 12 0.76 -9.09 -20.19
CA ALA A 12 -0.31 -9.96 -19.69
C ALA A 12 -0.02 -10.38 -18.25
N ALA A 13 1.19 -10.82 -17.95
CA ALA A 13 1.61 -11.18 -16.58
C ALA A 13 1.38 -10.03 -15.59
N ARG A 14 1.73 -8.80 -15.97
CA ARG A 14 1.49 -7.60 -15.14
C ARG A 14 0.01 -7.40 -14.83
N ARG A 15 -0.87 -7.52 -15.83
CA ARG A 15 -2.33 -7.38 -15.64
C ARG A 15 -2.86 -8.44 -14.67
N VAL A 16 -2.42 -9.69 -14.82
CA VAL A 16 -2.82 -10.78 -13.91
C VAL A 16 -2.38 -10.47 -12.48
N LEU A 17 -1.13 -10.03 -12.27
CA LEU A 17 -0.65 -9.69 -10.93
C LEU A 17 -1.44 -8.53 -10.30
N TYR A 18 -1.79 -7.50 -11.07
CA TYR A 18 -2.66 -6.42 -10.59
C TYR A 18 -4.05 -6.91 -10.19
N CYS A 19 -4.66 -7.77 -11.01
CA CYS A 19 -5.94 -8.38 -10.70
C CYS A 19 -5.88 -9.23 -9.43
N VAL A 20 -4.86 -10.10 -9.32
CA VAL A 20 -4.65 -10.95 -8.14
C VAL A 20 -4.45 -10.11 -6.90
N ALA A 21 -3.61 -9.08 -6.97
CA ALA A 21 -3.38 -8.20 -5.82
C ALA A 21 -4.64 -7.43 -5.42
N GLY A 22 -5.43 -6.96 -6.39
CA GLY A 22 -6.73 -6.33 -6.15
C GLY A 22 -7.73 -7.29 -5.49
N LEU A 23 -7.78 -8.55 -5.92
CA LEU A 23 -8.64 -9.58 -5.32
C LEU A 23 -8.22 -9.92 -3.89
N LEU A 24 -6.91 -10.04 -3.64
CA LEU A 24 -6.36 -10.28 -2.29
C LEU A 24 -6.74 -9.17 -1.30
N VAL A 25 -6.92 -7.94 -1.78
CA VAL A 25 -7.39 -6.83 -0.94
C VAL A 25 -8.91 -6.87 -0.81
N THR A 26 -9.65 -6.92 -1.92
CA THR A 26 -11.10 -6.65 -1.93
C THR A 26 -11.96 -7.79 -1.39
N VAL A 27 -11.67 -9.03 -1.75
CA VAL A 27 -12.46 -10.21 -1.35
C VAL A 27 -12.60 -10.35 0.17
N PRO A 28 -11.52 -10.28 0.98
CA PRO A 28 -11.65 -10.39 2.43
C PRO A 28 -12.51 -9.28 3.05
N PHE A 29 -12.51 -8.06 2.50
CA PHE A 29 -13.37 -6.98 3.03
C PHE A 29 -14.84 -7.22 2.73
N VAL A 30 -15.18 -7.73 1.54
CA VAL A 30 -16.56 -8.11 1.21
C VAL A 30 -17.02 -9.22 2.16
N GLN A 31 -16.16 -10.22 2.38
CA GLN A 31 -16.46 -11.32 3.30
C GLN A 31 -16.64 -10.85 4.75
N ALA A 32 -15.74 -10.02 5.26
CA ALA A 32 -15.86 -9.48 6.62
C ALA A 32 -17.09 -8.57 6.75
N GLY A 33 -17.39 -7.75 5.74
CA GLY A 33 -18.61 -6.93 5.71
C GLY A 33 -19.87 -7.77 5.82
N ALA A 34 -19.93 -8.90 5.10
CA ALA A 34 -21.04 -9.85 5.17
C ALA A 34 -21.13 -10.54 6.55
N GLN A 35 -20.00 -10.84 7.19
CA GLN A 35 -19.98 -11.45 8.53
C GLN A 35 -20.36 -10.49 9.66
N ILE A 36 -20.05 -9.21 9.49
CA ILE A 36 -20.28 -8.16 10.48
C ILE A 36 -21.73 -7.64 10.43
N TRP A 37 -22.42 -7.86 9.31
CA TRP A 37 -23.83 -7.49 9.16
C TRP A 37 -24.77 -8.46 9.91
N PRO A 38 -25.77 -7.99 10.67
CA PRO A 38 -26.20 -6.60 10.88
C PRO A 38 -25.36 -5.85 11.93
N LEU A 39 -25.20 -4.53 11.73
CA LEU A 39 -24.42 -3.66 12.63
C LEU A 39 -25.11 -3.53 14.00
N GLN A 40 -24.54 -4.16 15.04
CA GLN A 40 -25.02 -4.05 16.43
C GLN A 40 -23.99 -3.35 17.32
N LEU A 41 -23.74 -2.06 17.06
CA LEU A 41 -22.74 -1.27 17.80
C LEU A 41 -23.03 -1.13 19.30
N SER A 42 -24.28 -1.33 19.74
CA SER A 42 -24.66 -1.34 21.16
C SER A 42 -24.31 -2.67 21.86
N ASN A 43 -24.10 -3.75 21.11
CA ASN A 43 -23.83 -5.07 21.65
C ASN A 43 -22.32 -5.30 21.76
N ILE A 44 -21.82 -5.45 22.99
CA ILE A 44 -20.39 -5.63 23.23
C ILE A 44 -19.87 -6.97 22.66
N GLN A 45 -20.69 -8.02 22.69
CA GLN A 45 -20.34 -9.31 22.11
C GLN A 45 -20.14 -9.21 20.59
N TRP A 46 -20.95 -8.39 19.91
CA TRP A 46 -20.80 -8.12 18.49
C TRP A 46 -19.50 -7.37 18.20
N ARG A 47 -19.17 -6.33 18.98
CA ARG A 47 -17.93 -5.55 18.80
C ARG A 47 -16.68 -6.41 18.94
N PHE A 48 -16.66 -7.29 19.95
CA PHE A 48 -15.55 -8.22 20.16
C PHE A 48 -15.44 -9.26 19.03
N GLY A 49 -16.58 -9.81 18.58
CA GLY A 49 -16.63 -10.73 17.44
C GLY A 49 -16.16 -10.08 16.13
N ALA A 50 -16.60 -8.85 15.86
CA ALA A 50 -16.19 -8.06 14.70
C ALA A 50 -14.69 -7.75 14.72
N ALA A 51 -14.13 -7.35 15.88
CA ALA A 51 -12.69 -7.13 16.02
C ALA A 51 -11.87 -8.40 15.75
N ASN A 52 -12.32 -9.54 16.27
CA ASN A 52 -11.67 -10.83 16.02
C ASN A 52 -11.74 -11.22 14.52
N ALA A 53 -12.89 -11.07 13.88
CA ALA A 53 -13.07 -11.35 12.45
C ALA A 53 -12.17 -10.43 11.60
N LEU A 54 -12.17 -9.13 11.87
CA LEU A 54 -11.32 -8.16 11.17
C LEU A 54 -9.84 -8.49 11.34
N SER A 55 -9.39 -8.82 12.55
CA SER A 55 -7.98 -9.17 12.79
C SER A 55 -7.51 -10.38 11.98
N SER A 56 -8.42 -11.33 11.69
CA SER A 56 -8.09 -12.56 10.97
C SER A 56 -7.93 -12.35 9.47
N ILE A 57 -8.54 -11.30 8.91
CA ILE A 57 -8.51 -11.04 7.46
C ILE A 57 -7.37 -10.12 7.03
N LEU A 58 -6.68 -9.42 7.94
CA LEU A 58 -5.68 -8.39 7.62
C LEU A 58 -4.46 -8.90 6.83
N LEU A 59 -4.17 -10.19 6.92
CA LEU A 59 -3.03 -10.80 6.23
C LEU A 59 -3.14 -10.67 4.70
N LEU A 60 -4.32 -10.95 4.14
CA LEU A 60 -4.51 -10.96 2.69
C LEU A 60 -4.40 -9.55 2.08
N PRO A 61 -5.05 -8.50 2.62
CA PRO A 61 -4.85 -7.13 2.19
C PRO A 61 -3.41 -6.66 2.33
N PHE A 62 -2.72 -7.04 3.41
CA PHE A 62 -1.30 -6.70 3.57
C PHE A 62 -0.44 -7.32 2.46
N LEU A 63 -0.66 -8.60 2.13
CA LEU A 63 0.04 -9.27 1.03
C LEU A 63 -0.29 -8.63 -0.33
N GLY A 64 -1.57 -8.34 -0.59
CA GLY A 64 -2.00 -7.67 -1.82
C GLY A 64 -1.36 -6.29 -2.00
N LEU A 65 -1.35 -5.46 -0.94
CA LEU A 65 -0.73 -4.14 -0.97
C LEU A 65 0.80 -4.22 -1.06
N SER A 66 1.43 -5.20 -0.42
CA SER A 66 2.87 -5.43 -0.54
C SER A 66 3.25 -5.84 -1.97
N LEU A 67 2.47 -6.73 -2.60
CA LEU A 67 2.67 -7.12 -3.99
C LEU A 67 2.51 -5.93 -4.95
N LEU A 68 1.45 -5.13 -4.76
CA LEU A 68 1.26 -3.89 -5.52
C LEU A 68 2.44 -2.93 -5.35
N MET A 69 3.00 -2.83 -4.15
CA MET A 69 4.14 -1.97 -3.86
C MET A 69 5.40 -2.44 -4.57
N LEU A 70 5.67 -3.75 -4.58
CA LEU A 70 6.78 -4.34 -5.32
C LEU A 70 6.64 -4.07 -6.83
N MET A 71 5.44 -4.23 -7.38
CA MET A 71 5.17 -3.90 -8.79
C MET A 71 5.32 -2.40 -9.07
N ALA A 72 4.82 -1.53 -8.20
CA ALA A 72 4.95 -0.09 -8.34
C ALA A 72 6.42 0.36 -8.35
N ARG A 73 7.27 -0.31 -7.56
CA ARG A 73 8.71 -0.10 -7.55
C ARG A 73 9.37 -0.61 -8.82
N GLY A 74 8.96 -1.78 -9.32
CA GLY A 74 9.48 -2.34 -10.58
C GLY A 74 9.14 -1.49 -11.81
N LEU A 75 7.97 -0.85 -11.83
CA LEU A 75 7.54 0.03 -12.92
C LEU A 75 7.92 1.51 -12.73
N GLU A 76 8.63 1.84 -11.65
CA GLU A 76 8.97 3.22 -11.25
C GLU A 76 7.77 4.19 -11.19
N SER A 77 6.55 3.66 -11.03
CA SER A 77 5.32 4.46 -11.07
C SER A 77 5.09 5.16 -9.74
N ARG A 78 5.45 6.45 -9.69
CA ARG A 78 5.24 7.32 -8.51
C ARG A 78 3.77 7.45 -8.13
N GLY A 79 2.88 7.48 -9.12
CA GLY A 79 1.43 7.59 -8.89
C GLY A 79 0.90 6.38 -8.13
N LEU A 80 1.24 5.17 -8.60
CA LEU A 80 0.82 3.93 -7.99
C LEU A 80 1.41 3.76 -6.58
N SER A 81 2.69 4.10 -6.38
CA SER A 81 3.30 4.04 -5.05
C SER A 81 2.59 4.98 -4.05
N ARG A 82 2.18 6.18 -4.48
CA ARG A 82 1.40 7.10 -3.63
C ARG A 82 0.00 6.59 -3.32
N SER A 83 -0.71 5.98 -4.27
CA SER A 83 -2.04 5.43 -4.00
C SER A 83 -1.96 4.27 -3.01
N ILE A 84 -0.96 3.39 -3.14
CA ILE A 84 -0.73 2.30 -2.19
C ILE A 84 -0.40 2.87 -0.81
N GLY A 85 0.46 3.89 -0.73
CA GLY A 85 0.78 4.59 0.50
C GLY A 85 -0.44 5.25 1.17
N ALA A 86 -1.33 5.84 0.38
CA ALA A 86 -2.57 6.43 0.89
C ALA A 86 -3.52 5.36 1.45
N VAL A 87 -3.69 4.25 0.72
CA VAL A 87 -4.53 3.12 1.17
C VAL A 87 -3.94 2.50 2.44
N SER A 88 -2.63 2.24 2.50
CA SER A 88 -1.99 1.70 3.69
C SER A 88 -2.07 2.67 4.88
N ALA A 89 -2.01 3.98 4.64
CA ALA A 89 -2.20 4.99 5.69
C ALA A 89 -3.61 4.92 6.29
N ILE A 90 -4.64 4.76 5.45
CA ILE A 90 -6.03 4.57 5.91
C ILE A 90 -6.12 3.32 6.78
N PHE A 91 -5.49 2.21 6.38
CA PHE A 91 -5.42 1.01 7.22
C PHE A 91 -4.71 1.26 8.54
N THR A 92 -3.56 1.92 8.54
CA THR A 92 -2.83 2.26 9.77
C THR A 92 -3.69 3.08 10.74
N LEU A 93 -4.36 4.13 10.24
CA LEU A 93 -5.23 4.97 11.07
C LEU A 93 -6.47 4.19 11.56
N GLY A 94 -7.07 3.37 10.69
CA GLY A 94 -8.20 2.51 11.04
C GLY A 94 -7.84 1.46 12.10
N LEU A 95 -6.65 0.85 12.02
CA LEU A 95 -6.15 -0.09 13.02
C LEU A 95 -5.84 0.61 14.34
N LEU A 96 -5.27 1.82 14.31
CA LEU A 96 -5.03 2.61 15.51
C LEU A 96 -6.36 2.94 16.23
N GLY A 97 -7.36 3.41 15.50
CA GLY A 97 -8.69 3.68 16.05
C GLY A 97 -9.33 2.41 16.61
N SER A 98 -9.27 1.31 15.85
CA SER A 98 -9.80 0.01 16.27
C SER A 98 -9.12 -0.52 17.53
N LEU A 99 -7.80 -0.34 17.67
CA LEU A 99 -7.04 -0.75 18.85
C LEU A 99 -7.47 0.02 20.10
N VAL A 100 -7.68 1.33 19.98
CA VAL A 100 -8.17 2.16 21.10
C VAL A 100 -9.56 1.72 21.54
N VAL A 101 -10.48 1.55 20.59
CA VAL A 101 -11.85 1.10 20.86
C VAL A 101 -11.85 -0.30 21.48
N PHE A 102 -11.06 -1.21 20.94
CA PHE A 102 -10.92 -2.57 21.45
C PHE A 102 -10.36 -2.61 22.88
N ALA A 103 -9.37 -1.78 23.20
CA ALA A 103 -8.81 -1.69 24.54
C ALA A 103 -9.88 -1.23 25.56
N LEU A 104 -10.70 -0.25 25.19
CA LEU A 104 -11.83 0.21 26.01
C LEU A 104 -12.87 -0.91 26.19
N ASP A 105 -13.23 -1.61 25.12
CA ASP A 105 -14.19 -2.71 25.17
C ASP A 105 -13.68 -3.88 26.03
N ALA A 106 -12.39 -4.20 25.94
CA ALA A 106 -11.77 -5.25 26.76
C ALA A 106 -11.81 -4.91 28.26
N LEU A 107 -11.59 -3.65 28.62
CA LEU A 107 -11.69 -3.19 30.00
C LEU A 107 -13.12 -3.27 30.54
N GLN A 108 -14.12 -2.89 29.73
CA GLN A 108 -15.53 -2.98 30.11
C GLN A 108 -15.97 -4.44 30.28
N LEU A 109 -15.63 -5.31 29.32
CA LEU A 109 -16.05 -6.71 29.34
C LEU A 109 -15.44 -7.47 30.52
N LYS A 110 -14.22 -7.13 30.93
CA LYS A 110 -13.54 -7.74 32.08
C LYS A 110 -14.37 -7.62 33.38
N THR A 111 -15.21 -6.58 33.49
CA THR A 111 -16.06 -6.37 34.68
C THR A 111 -17.38 -7.15 34.65
N ILE A 112 -17.81 -7.61 33.48
CA ILE A 112 -19.12 -8.25 33.25
C ILE A 112 -18.98 -9.76 33.05
N VAL A 113 -17.81 -10.24 32.61
CA VAL A 113 -17.59 -11.65 32.28
C VAL A 113 -17.61 -12.54 33.52
N SER A 114 -18.52 -13.52 33.52
CA SER A 114 -18.52 -14.65 34.45
C SER A 114 -17.18 -15.37 34.45
N THR A 115 -16.71 -15.76 35.62
CA THR A 115 -15.43 -16.44 35.85
C THR A 115 -15.21 -17.65 34.93
N GLN A 116 -16.29 -18.34 34.52
CA GLN A 116 -16.24 -19.54 33.69
C GLN A 116 -15.78 -19.29 32.23
N MET A 117 -15.95 -18.07 31.69
CA MET A 117 -15.59 -17.71 30.30
C MET A 117 -14.30 -16.87 30.19
N SER A 118 -13.69 -16.54 31.33
CA SER A 118 -12.54 -15.62 31.41
C SER A 118 -11.30 -16.11 30.65
N GLY A 119 -11.04 -17.42 30.63
CA GLY A 119 -9.88 -18.02 29.97
C GLY A 119 -9.89 -17.84 28.45
N ALA A 120 -11.01 -18.20 27.80
CA ALA A 120 -11.18 -18.04 26.35
C ALA A 120 -11.21 -16.58 25.92
N PHE A 121 -11.78 -15.71 26.77
CA PHE A 121 -11.79 -14.28 26.56
C PHE A 121 -10.37 -13.70 26.55
N ASN A 122 -9.56 -14.00 27.58
CA ASN A 122 -8.20 -13.46 27.69
C ASN A 122 -7.29 -13.93 26.55
N SER A 123 -7.36 -15.22 26.16
CA SER A 123 -6.53 -15.73 25.06
C SER A 123 -6.89 -15.07 23.72
N THR A 124 -8.19 -14.91 23.46
CA THR A 124 -8.67 -14.21 22.26
C THR A 124 -8.27 -12.74 22.28
N ALA A 125 -8.43 -12.07 23.43
CA ALA A 125 -8.11 -10.66 23.56
C ALA A 125 -6.63 -10.36 23.34
N VAL A 126 -5.75 -11.17 23.94
CA VAL A 126 -4.30 -11.08 23.76
C VAL A 126 -3.93 -11.35 22.30
N ARG A 127 -4.50 -12.39 21.68
CA ARG A 127 -4.25 -12.72 20.28
C ARG A 127 -4.64 -11.56 19.36
N VAL A 128 -5.87 -11.06 19.48
CA VAL A 128 -6.39 -9.97 18.64
C VAL A 128 -5.56 -8.70 18.84
N GLY A 129 -5.24 -8.35 20.09
CA GLY A 129 -4.38 -7.21 20.41
C GLY A 129 -3.00 -7.33 19.76
N LEU A 130 -2.33 -8.46 19.93
CA LEU A 130 -0.99 -8.70 19.37
C LEU A 130 -1.01 -8.65 17.84
N VAL A 131 -1.94 -9.35 17.21
CA VAL A 131 -2.09 -9.37 15.74
C VAL A 131 -2.34 -7.96 15.21
N THR A 132 -3.22 -7.20 15.86
CA THR A 132 -3.54 -5.82 15.47
C THR A 132 -2.31 -4.92 15.57
N VAL A 133 -1.52 -5.02 16.65
CA VAL A 133 -0.27 -4.25 16.82
C VAL A 133 0.75 -4.61 15.74
N VAL A 134 0.93 -5.89 15.43
CA VAL A 134 1.86 -6.33 14.37
C VAL A 134 1.44 -5.77 13.02
N PHE A 135 0.16 -5.88 12.65
CA PHE A 135 -0.33 -5.33 11.39
C PHE A 135 -0.31 -3.80 11.36
N PHE A 136 -0.57 -3.12 12.48
CA PHE A 136 -0.42 -1.68 12.58
C PHE A 136 1.01 -1.25 12.22
N LEU A 137 2.02 -1.90 12.80
CA LEU A 137 3.43 -1.62 12.49
C LEU A 137 3.76 -1.96 11.03
N ALA A 138 3.27 -3.08 10.51
CA ALA A 138 3.49 -3.51 9.13
C ALA A 138 2.91 -2.51 8.11
N PHE A 139 1.66 -2.07 8.30
CA PHE A 139 1.03 -1.05 7.46
C PHE A 139 1.66 0.32 7.64
N ALA A 140 2.08 0.69 8.85
CA ALA A 140 2.81 1.94 9.08
C ALA A 140 4.14 1.94 8.33
N PHE A 141 4.89 0.83 8.38
CA PHE A 141 6.13 0.67 7.64
C PHE A 141 5.88 0.73 6.12
N LEU A 142 4.86 0.03 5.62
CA LEU A 142 4.50 0.07 4.20
C LEU A 142 4.14 1.50 3.74
N THR A 143 3.39 2.23 4.56
CA THR A 143 3.04 3.63 4.34
C THR A 143 4.28 4.50 4.23
N LEU A 144 5.20 4.38 5.19
CA LEU A 144 6.47 5.12 5.17
C LEU A 144 7.28 4.77 3.92
N MET A 145 7.39 3.50 3.56
CA MET A 145 8.14 3.04 2.38
C MET A 145 7.53 3.52 1.06
N SER A 146 6.21 3.65 0.98
CA SER A 146 5.50 4.19 -0.18
C SER A 146 5.77 5.68 -0.40
N PHE A 147 5.84 6.46 0.67
CA PHE A 147 6.11 7.90 0.56
C PHE A 147 7.60 8.24 0.45
N LYS A 148 8.48 7.37 0.94
CA LYS A 148 9.94 7.56 0.92
C LYS A 148 10.59 7.17 -0.43
N ALA A 149 9.83 7.20 -1.52
CA ALA A 149 10.35 6.91 -2.85
C ALA A 149 11.62 7.75 -3.11
N PRO A 150 12.72 7.14 -3.60
CA PRO A 150 13.95 7.87 -3.90
C PRO A 150 13.56 9.07 -4.74
N ARG A 151 13.90 10.27 -4.26
CA ARG A 151 13.87 11.47 -5.11
C ARG A 151 14.85 11.13 -6.22
N GLY A 152 14.33 10.59 -7.33
CA GLY A 152 15.15 10.12 -8.43
C GLY A 152 16.14 11.23 -8.70
N ASN A 153 17.44 10.91 -8.54
CA ASN A 153 18.53 11.83 -8.80
C ASN A 153 18.15 12.47 -10.12
N SER A 154 17.71 13.72 -10.04
CA SER A 154 17.22 14.43 -11.20
C SER A 154 18.48 14.60 -12.01
N SER A 155 18.66 13.68 -12.96
CA SER A 155 19.83 13.64 -13.80
C SER A 155 19.96 15.06 -14.34
N PRO A 156 21.06 15.78 -14.08
CA PRO A 156 21.20 17.20 -14.41
C PRO A 156 21.35 17.37 -15.93
N ALA A 157 20.44 16.79 -16.71
CA ALA A 157 20.43 16.74 -18.14
C ALA A 157 19.41 17.74 -18.66
N ARG A 158 19.73 19.05 -18.58
CA ARG A 158 19.31 20.05 -19.60
C ARG A 158 19.70 21.52 -19.36
N ARG A 159 20.61 21.86 -18.44
CA ARG A 159 21.11 23.26 -18.36
C ARG A 159 22.30 23.58 -19.28
N SER A 160 22.81 22.63 -20.06
CA SER A 160 23.98 22.84 -20.92
C SER A 160 23.67 23.40 -22.33
N SER A 161 22.51 23.13 -22.93
CA SER A 161 22.29 23.50 -24.35
C SER A 161 21.76 24.91 -24.61
N ALA A 162 21.43 25.70 -23.58
CA ALA A 162 20.92 27.07 -23.80
C ALA A 162 22.02 28.13 -24.00
N LYS A 163 23.31 27.79 -23.86
CA LYS A 163 24.42 28.76 -24.01
C LYS A 163 25.24 28.61 -25.29
N SER A 164 25.00 27.59 -26.12
CA SER A 164 25.79 27.35 -27.34
C SER A 164 25.16 27.85 -28.64
N GLY A 165 24.03 28.58 -28.58
CA GLY A 165 23.28 29.02 -29.77
C GLY A 165 23.49 30.46 -30.21
N LYS A 166 24.47 31.19 -29.65
CA LYS A 166 24.67 32.62 -29.97
C LYS A 166 25.92 32.95 -30.81
N GLU A 167 26.67 31.95 -31.27
CA GLU A 167 27.95 32.20 -32.00
C GLU A 167 28.06 31.61 -33.41
N SER A 168 27.05 30.89 -33.94
CA SER A 168 27.15 30.25 -35.26
C SER A 168 26.22 30.84 -36.32
N SER A 169 26.07 32.16 -36.37
CA SER A 169 25.28 32.86 -37.41
C SER A 169 26.11 33.86 -38.24
N GLU A 170 27.45 33.78 -38.21
CA GLU A 170 28.30 34.68 -39.01
C GLU A 170 29.10 34.01 -40.14
N ASP A 171 28.97 32.69 -40.37
CA ASP A 171 29.82 32.01 -41.36
C ASP A 171 29.05 31.17 -42.39
N VAL A 172 27.95 31.72 -42.91
CA VAL A 172 27.34 31.23 -44.18
C VAL A 172 28.09 31.87 -45.34
N GLY A 173 29.28 31.33 -45.60
CA GLY A 173 30.06 31.58 -46.80
C GLY A 173 29.28 31.16 -48.04
N LEU A 174 28.88 32.16 -48.80
CA LEU A 174 28.22 32.10 -50.09
C LEU A 174 29.20 31.55 -51.15
N ILE A 175 29.22 30.24 -51.39
CA ILE A 175 29.95 29.65 -52.53
C ILE A 175 29.03 29.64 -53.75
N ILE A 176 29.07 30.74 -54.52
CA ILE A 176 28.60 30.79 -55.91
C ILE A 176 29.75 30.26 -56.77
N GLY A 177 29.70 28.97 -57.09
CA GLY A 177 30.57 28.34 -58.07
C GLY A 177 29.94 28.35 -59.45
N VAL A 178 30.53 29.17 -60.32
CA VAL A 178 30.23 29.42 -61.73
C VAL A 178 30.23 28.13 -62.55
N ARG A 179 29.22 27.96 -63.41
CA ARG A 179 29.17 26.94 -64.47
C ARG A 179 29.45 27.63 -65.80
N GLU A 180 30.69 27.54 -66.28
CA GLU A 180 31.03 27.91 -67.65
C GLU A 180 30.54 26.83 -68.62
N GLY A 181 30.11 27.28 -69.81
CA GLY A 181 29.55 26.46 -70.89
C GLY A 181 30.57 25.96 -71.89
#